data_AF-A0A961K4I6-F1
#
_entry.id   AF-A0A961K4I6-F1
#
_cell.length_a   1.000
_cell.length_b   1.000
_cell.length_c   1.000
_cell.angle_alpha   90.00
_cell.angle_beta   90.00
_cell.angle_gamma   90.00
#
_symmetry.space_group_name_H-M   'P 1'
#
loop_
_entity.id
_entity.type
_entity.pdbx_description
1 polymer ?
#
loop_
_entity_poly.entity_id
_entity_poly.type
_entity_poly.pdbx_seq_one_letter_code
_entity_poly.pdbx_strand_id
1 'polypeptide(L)'
;MNIERILATLSSKDAKALGQFLKNANDALHRSPDDPEALRLRDAVTAELDRRRPSVTDGWTRGTHGDPRHLMRAGEIVASVYRLETHRSDNDGVWSVVVLGRELPETYRHIDDARRAAENELARLT
;
A
#
# COMPACT_ATOMS: atom_id res chain seq x y z
N MET A 1 -25.68 15.80 14.19
CA MET A 1 -24.49 16.03 13.36
C MET A 1 -24.98 16.58 12.03
N ASN A 2 -24.42 17.66 11.46
CA ASN A 2 -24.84 18.13 10.13
C ASN A 2 -23.88 17.54 9.10
N ILE A 3 -24.23 16.37 8.59
CA ILE A 3 -23.38 15.60 7.69
C ILE A 3 -23.07 16.36 6.39
N GLU A 4 -24.00 17.13 5.85
CA GLU A 4 -23.82 17.93 4.63
C GLU A 4 -22.67 18.94 4.76
N ARG A 5 -22.53 19.59 5.93
CA ARG A 5 -21.38 20.48 6.20
C ARG A 5 -20.06 19.71 6.27
N ILE A 6 -20.06 18.49 6.78
CA ILE A 6 -18.84 17.67 6.87
C ILE A 6 -18.41 17.25 5.47
N LEU A 7 -19.35 16.72 4.67
CA LEU A 7 -19.14 16.29 3.29
C LEU A 7 -18.57 17.43 2.43
N ALA A 8 -19.12 18.64 2.54
CA ALA A 8 -18.64 19.81 1.80
C ALA A 8 -17.19 20.22 2.13
N THR A 9 -16.64 19.80 3.28
CA THR A 9 -15.29 20.19 3.72
C THR A 9 -14.23 19.11 3.49
N LEU A 10 -14.59 17.90 3.05
CA LEU A 10 -13.68 16.76 2.96
C LEU A 10 -12.41 17.07 2.16
N SER A 11 -12.54 17.76 1.03
CA SER A 11 -11.41 18.15 0.15
C SER A 11 -10.36 19.05 0.82
N SER A 12 -10.74 19.79 1.86
CA SER A 12 -9.86 20.68 2.62
C SER A 12 -9.26 20.05 3.89
N LYS A 13 -9.73 18.86 4.28
CA LYS A 13 -9.21 18.15 5.47
C LYS A 13 -7.89 17.47 5.17
N ASP A 14 -7.05 17.27 6.18
CA ASP A 14 -5.85 16.44 6.08
C ASP A 14 -6.18 14.94 6.24
N ALA A 15 -5.20 14.07 5.96
CA ALA A 15 -5.38 12.62 6.02
C ALA A 15 -5.75 12.11 7.43
N LYS A 16 -5.28 12.78 8.49
CA LYS A 16 -5.58 12.42 9.88
C LYS A 16 -7.06 12.68 10.20
N ALA A 17 -7.56 13.84 9.80
CA ALA A 17 -8.96 14.21 9.96
C ALA A 17 -9.89 13.29 9.14
N LEU A 18 -9.50 12.93 7.91
CA LEU A 18 -10.23 11.94 7.12
C LEU A 18 -10.25 10.55 7.79
N GLY A 19 -9.10 10.07 8.30
CA GLY A 19 -9.04 8.82 9.05
C GLY A 19 -9.93 8.82 10.30
N GLN A 20 -10.01 9.95 11.00
CA GLN A 20 -10.91 10.09 12.16
C GLN A 20 -12.39 10.05 11.76
N PHE A 21 -12.78 10.66 10.64
CA PHE A 21 -14.16 10.59 10.14
C PHE A 21 -14.53 9.18 9.70
N LEU A 22 -13.62 8.46 9.04
CA LEU A 22 -13.83 7.06 8.67
C LEU A 22 -14.02 6.18 9.90
N LYS A 23 -13.17 6.35 10.93
CA LYS A 23 -13.32 5.64 12.21
C LYS A 23 -14.68 5.92 12.85
N ASN A 24 -15.08 7.18 12.95
CA ASN A 24 -16.35 7.57 13.56
C ASN A 24 -17.55 6.99 12.79
N ALA A 25 -17.50 6.98 11.46
CA ALA A 25 -18.52 6.37 10.62
C ALA A 25 -18.62 4.86 10.86
N ASN A 26 -17.49 4.15 10.91
CA ASN A 26 -17.46 2.72 11.20
C ASN A 26 -17.95 2.40 12.63
N ASP A 27 -17.60 3.21 13.62
CA ASP A 27 -18.10 3.06 15.00
C ASP A 27 -19.62 3.26 15.08
N ALA A 28 -20.19 4.14 14.25
CA ALA A 28 -21.64 4.33 14.13
C ALA A 28 -22.31 3.13 13.43
N LEU A 29 -21.74 2.65 12.32
CA LEU A 29 -22.22 1.47 11.60
C LEU A 29 -22.12 0.18 12.42
N HIS A 30 -21.13 0.08 13.30
CA HIS A 30 -21.05 -1.06 14.22
C HIS A 30 -22.24 -1.11 15.18
N ARG A 31 -22.76 0.06 15.60
CA ARG A 31 -23.93 0.15 16.49
C ARG A 31 -25.25 0.11 15.72
N SER A 32 -25.27 0.66 14.51
CA SER A 32 -26.44 0.74 13.63
C SER A 32 -25.99 0.50 12.19
N PRO A 33 -25.97 -0.76 11.72
CA PRO A 33 -25.43 -1.13 10.41
C PRO A 33 -26.06 -0.42 9.22
N ASP A 34 -27.33 -0.04 9.35
CA ASP A 34 -28.11 0.59 8.27
C ASP A 34 -28.26 2.11 8.43
N ASP A 35 -27.41 2.76 9.26
CA ASP A 35 -27.45 4.21 9.43
C ASP A 35 -27.08 4.91 8.10
N PRO A 36 -28.04 5.60 7.44
CA PRO A 36 -27.82 6.17 6.12
C PRO A 36 -26.83 7.34 6.14
N GLU A 37 -26.70 8.05 7.25
CA GLU A 37 -25.71 9.12 7.40
C GLU A 37 -24.32 8.52 7.57
N ALA A 38 -24.17 7.50 8.42
CA ALA A 38 -22.88 6.85 8.63
C ALA A 38 -22.37 6.17 7.35
N LEU A 39 -23.27 5.54 6.57
CA LEU A 39 -22.95 4.99 5.25
C LEU A 39 -22.46 6.08 4.29
N ARG A 40 -23.20 7.19 4.16
CA ARG A 40 -22.80 8.32 3.29
C ARG A 40 -21.46 8.91 3.69
N LEU A 41 -21.20 9.07 4.99
CA LEU A 41 -19.93 9.61 5.48
C LEU A 41 -18.77 8.65 5.17
N ARG A 42 -18.94 7.35 5.44
CA ARG A 42 -17.94 6.32 5.14
C ARG A 42 -17.58 6.35 3.66
N ASP A 43 -18.57 6.33 2.78
CA ASP A 43 -18.36 6.23 1.34
C ASP A 43 -17.67 7.50 0.79
N ALA A 44 -18.10 8.68 1.23
CA ALA A 44 -17.50 9.94 0.80
C ALA A 44 -16.05 10.11 1.30
N VAL A 45 -15.77 9.73 2.54
CA VAL A 45 -14.41 9.77 3.09
C VAL A 45 -13.50 8.76 2.40
N THR A 46 -14.02 7.56 2.10
CA THR A 46 -13.26 6.53 1.37
C THR A 46 -12.93 7.00 -0.04
N ALA A 47 -13.91 7.55 -0.77
CA ALA A 47 -13.68 8.11 -2.11
C ALA A 47 -12.68 9.28 -2.11
N GLU A 48 -12.70 10.13 -1.07
CA GLU A 48 -11.71 11.20 -0.88
C GLU A 48 -10.31 10.65 -0.65
N LEU A 49 -10.17 9.63 0.20
CA LEU A 49 -8.90 8.97 0.47
C LEU A 49 -8.36 8.26 -0.78
N ASP A 50 -9.22 7.61 -1.55
CA ASP A 50 -8.85 6.94 -2.80
C ASP A 50 -8.43 7.93 -3.89
N ARG A 51 -9.13 9.08 -4.00
CA ARG A 51 -8.73 10.15 -4.93
C ARG A 51 -7.37 10.75 -4.59
N ARG A 52 -7.05 10.82 -3.30
CA ARG A 52 -5.77 11.35 -2.79
C ARG A 52 -4.68 10.32 -2.73
N ARG A 53 -5.02 9.03 -2.78
CA ARG A 53 -4.04 7.98 -2.94
C ARG A 53 -3.23 8.37 -4.17
N PRO A 54 -1.91 8.61 -4.04
CA PRO A 54 -1.11 8.93 -5.20
C PRO A 54 -1.41 7.86 -6.24
N SER A 55 -1.61 8.25 -7.50
CA SER A 55 -1.61 7.31 -8.62
C SER A 55 -0.41 6.41 -8.36
N VAL A 56 -0.64 5.12 -8.14
CA VAL A 56 0.43 4.20 -7.79
C VAL A 56 1.38 4.26 -8.97
N THR A 57 2.44 5.04 -8.87
CA THR A 57 3.38 5.20 -9.96
C THR A 57 4.02 3.84 -10.11
N ASP A 58 3.83 3.25 -11.29
CA ASP A 58 4.54 2.06 -11.70
C ASP A 58 6.01 2.17 -11.27
N GLY A 59 6.51 1.16 -10.57
CA GLY A 59 7.87 1.17 -10.06
C GLY A 59 8.02 0.61 -8.64
N TRP A 60 9.26 0.65 -8.17
CA TRP A 60 9.63 0.09 -6.87
C TRP A 60 9.20 1.00 -5.72
N THR A 61 8.57 0.41 -4.71
CA THR A 61 8.34 1.09 -3.44
C THR A 61 9.68 1.46 -2.80
N ARG A 62 9.71 2.65 -2.20
CA ARG A 62 10.73 2.98 -1.21
C ARG A 62 10.36 2.24 0.07
N GLY A 63 11.34 1.73 0.80
CA GLY A 63 11.10 1.26 2.15
C GLY A 63 12.27 1.56 3.06
N THR A 64 12.11 1.29 4.34
CA THR A 64 13.17 1.47 5.34
C THR A 64 14.05 0.22 5.42
N HIS A 65 15.11 0.27 6.22
CA HIS A 65 16.05 -0.85 6.34
C HIS A 65 15.33 -2.10 6.86
N GLY A 66 15.30 -3.19 6.08
CA GLY A 66 14.62 -4.44 6.44
C GLY A 66 13.21 -4.63 5.87
N ASP A 67 12.54 -3.57 5.40
CA ASP A 67 11.23 -3.72 4.77
C ASP A 67 11.35 -4.38 3.38
N PRO A 68 10.39 -5.22 2.98
CA PRO A 68 10.28 -5.65 1.59
C PRO A 68 10.16 -4.46 0.63
N ARG A 69 10.71 -4.62 -0.57
CA ARG A 69 10.48 -3.70 -1.70
C ARG A 69 9.49 -4.36 -2.65
N HIS A 70 8.48 -3.61 -3.08
CA HIS A 70 7.45 -4.11 -3.98
C HIS A 70 7.56 -3.38 -5.31
N LEU A 71 7.44 -4.13 -6.40
CA LEU A 71 7.24 -3.56 -7.73
C LEU A 71 5.74 -3.43 -7.97
N MET A 72 5.28 -2.20 -8.14
CA MET A 72 3.89 -1.89 -8.46
C MET A 72 3.73 -1.77 -9.98
N ARG A 73 2.67 -2.39 -10.51
CA ARG A 73 2.17 -2.16 -11.88
C ARG A 73 0.66 -2.02 -11.84
N ALA A 74 0.11 -0.95 -12.40
CA ALA A 74 -1.33 -0.70 -12.45
C ALA A 74 -2.06 -0.81 -11.08
N GLY A 75 -1.36 -0.49 -9.98
CA GLY A 75 -1.91 -0.58 -8.62
C GLY A 75 -1.78 -1.94 -7.94
N GLU A 76 -1.21 -2.95 -8.62
CA GLU A 76 -0.98 -4.30 -8.08
C GLU A 76 0.50 -4.55 -7.79
N ILE A 77 0.78 -5.38 -6.77
CA ILE A 77 2.12 -5.87 -6.49
C ILE A 77 2.40 -7.02 -7.46
N VAL A 78 3.30 -6.80 -8.41
CA VAL A 78 3.70 -7.83 -9.38
C VAL A 78 5.01 -8.53 -9.00
N ALA A 79 5.83 -7.90 -8.15
CA ALA A 79 7.00 -8.53 -7.56
C ALA A 79 7.33 -7.98 -6.17
N SER A 80 8.01 -8.78 -5.36
CA SER A 80 8.48 -8.43 -4.02
C SER A 80 9.91 -8.91 -3.81
N VAL A 81 10.71 -8.09 -3.13
CA VAL A 81 12.09 -8.39 -2.75
C VAL A 81 12.21 -8.24 -1.24
N TYR A 82 12.64 -9.27 -0.53
CA TYR A 82 12.79 -9.24 0.93
C TYR A 82 14.16 -9.74 1.36
N ARG A 83 14.66 -9.19 2.47
CA ARG A 83 15.95 -9.57 3.05
C ARG A 83 15.76 -10.82 3.92
N LEU A 84 16.60 -11.83 3.72
CA LEU A 84 16.58 -13.09 4.46
C LEU A 84 17.36 -13.04 5.79
N GLU A 85 18.40 -12.19 5.89
CA GLU A 85 19.21 -12.06 7.11
C GLU A 85 18.95 -10.74 7.83
N THR A 86 18.43 -10.82 9.06
CA THR A 86 18.06 -9.68 9.91
C THR A 86 19.08 -9.32 11.00
N HIS A 87 20.24 -10.00 11.07
CA HIS A 87 21.11 -9.96 12.27
C HIS A 87 22.60 -9.61 12.08
N ARG A 88 23.03 -9.03 10.95
CA ARG A 88 24.39 -8.45 10.85
C ARG A 88 24.37 -7.01 10.38
N SER A 89 25.16 -6.18 11.05
CA SER A 89 25.41 -4.76 10.79
C SER A 89 26.10 -4.48 9.46
N ASP A 90 26.38 -5.53 8.68
CA ASP A 90 27.18 -5.44 7.49
C ASP A 90 26.25 -5.24 6.29
N ASN A 91 26.68 -4.41 5.34
CA ASN A 91 25.90 -4.00 4.16
C ASN A 91 25.51 -5.17 3.22
N ASP A 92 25.88 -6.40 3.57
CA ASP A 92 25.62 -7.62 2.81
C ASP A 92 24.32 -8.27 3.30
N GLY A 93 23.19 -7.83 2.74
CA GLY A 93 21.91 -8.52 2.89
C GLY A 93 21.79 -9.63 1.85
N VAL A 94 21.41 -10.84 2.26
CA VAL A 94 20.89 -11.83 1.32
C VAL A 94 19.43 -11.48 1.03
N TRP A 95 19.06 -11.36 -0.24
CA TRP A 95 17.73 -11.00 -0.71
C TRP A 95 17.10 -12.16 -1.48
N SER A 96 15.82 -12.42 -1.22
CA SER A 96 14.96 -13.30 -2.01
C SER A 96 13.95 -12.48 -2.81
N VAL A 97 13.47 -13.06 -3.91
CA VAL A 97 12.62 -12.43 -4.91
C VAL A 97 11.39 -13.30 -5.14
N VAL A 98 10.21 -12.68 -5.11
CA VAL A 98 8.94 -13.31 -5.49
C VAL A 98 8.32 -12.50 -6.63
N VAL A 99 7.97 -13.16 -7.74
CA VAL A 99 7.30 -12.56 -8.91
C VAL A 99 5.98 -13.27 -9.15
N LEU A 100 4.88 -12.52 -9.18
CA LEU A 100 3.52 -13.07 -9.37
C LEU A 100 3.20 -14.28 -8.47
N GLY A 101 3.67 -14.23 -7.21
CA GLY A 101 3.48 -15.30 -6.22
C GLY A 101 4.43 -16.50 -6.34
N ARG A 102 5.43 -16.46 -7.25
CA ARG A 102 6.46 -17.49 -7.39
C ARG A 102 7.80 -16.98 -6.87
N GLU A 103 8.38 -17.69 -5.92
CA GLU A 103 9.73 -17.41 -5.43
C GLU A 103 10.78 -17.86 -6.44
N LEU A 104 11.76 -17.01 -6.73
CA LEU A 104 12.92 -17.37 -7.54
C LEU A 104 13.85 -18.26 -6.72
N PRO A 105 14.48 -19.28 -7.34
CA PRO A 105 15.38 -20.18 -6.62
C PRO A 105 16.70 -19.51 -6.23
N GLU A 106 17.10 -18.44 -6.92
CA GLU A 106 18.32 -17.69 -6.61
C GLU A 106 18.13 -16.67 -5.48
N THR A 107 19.19 -16.48 -4.71
CA THR A 107 19.30 -15.39 -3.74
C THR A 107 20.36 -14.39 -4.19
N TYR A 108 20.22 -13.13 -3.77
CA TYR A 108 21.01 -12.01 -4.26
C TYR A 108 21.72 -11.30 -3.10
N ARG A 109 22.95 -10.84 -3.31
CA ARG A 109 23.73 -10.09 -2.30
C ARG A 109 23.42 -8.59 -2.28
N HIS A 110 22.86 -8.07 -3.37
CA HIS A 110 22.50 -6.66 -3.50
C HIS A 110 21.03 -6.52 -3.87
N ILE A 111 20.39 -5.51 -3.28
CA ILE A 111 18.97 -5.23 -3.51
C ILE A 111 18.69 -4.87 -4.96
N ASP A 112 19.62 -4.18 -5.63
CA ASP A 112 19.45 -3.78 -7.02
C ASP A 112 19.58 -4.96 -7.98
N ASP A 113 20.38 -5.97 -7.64
CA ASP A 113 20.42 -7.24 -8.39
C ASP A 113 19.10 -8.00 -8.25
N ALA A 114 18.56 -8.08 -7.03
CA ALA A 114 17.27 -8.69 -6.76
C ALA A 114 16.11 -7.99 -7.52
N ARG A 115 16.13 -6.65 -7.57
CA ARG A 115 15.16 -5.85 -8.33
C ARG A 115 15.25 -6.13 -9.83
N ARG A 116 16.47 -6.12 -10.37
CA ARG A 116 16.71 -6.41 -11.79
C ARG A 116 16.28 -7.84 -12.15
N ALA A 117 16.54 -8.81 -11.29
CA ALA A 117 16.07 -10.18 -11.49
C ALA A 117 14.54 -10.27 -11.49
N ALA A 118 13.87 -9.57 -10.57
CA ALA A 118 12.41 -9.51 -10.54
C ALA A 118 11.82 -8.89 -11.82
N GLU A 119 12.42 -7.81 -12.31
CA GLU A 119 12.01 -7.17 -13.56
C GLU A 119 12.22 -8.07 -14.79
N ASN A 120 13.36 -8.77 -14.85
CA ASN A 120 13.66 -9.72 -15.92
C ASN A 120 12.69 -10.91 -15.93
N GLU A 121 12.40 -11.50 -14.76
CA GLU A 121 11.45 -12.61 -14.68
C GLU A 121 10.03 -12.15 -15.01
N LEU A 122 9.63 -10.96 -14.54
CA LEU A 122 8.32 -10.40 -14.90
C LEU A 122 8.20 -10.23 -16.41
N ALA A 123 9.22 -9.67 -17.07
CA ALA A 123 9.27 -9.51 -18.53
C ALA A 123 9.27 -10.84 -19.30
N ARG A 124 9.69 -11.95 -18.67
CA ARG A 124 9.62 -13.30 -19.26
C ARG A 124 8.21 -13.91 -19.18
N LEU A 125 7.43 -13.50 -18.17
CA LEU A 125 6.11 -14.04 -17.88
C LEU A 125 4.96 -13.27 -18.56
N THR A 126 5.23 -12.06 -19.03
CA THR A 126 4.30 -11.18 -19.77
C THR A 126 4.59 -11.21 -21.27
#